data_AF-A0A7C2J7G6-F1
#
_entry.id   AF-A0A7C2J7G6-F1
#
_cell.length_a   1.000
_cell.length_b   1.000
_cell.length_c   1.000
_cell.angle_alpha   90.00
_cell.angle_beta   90.00
_cell.angle_gamma   90.00
#
_symmetry.space_group_name_H-M   'P 1'
#
loop_
_entity.id
_entity.type
_entity.pdbx_description
1 polymer ?
#
loop_
_entity_poly.entity_id
_entity_poly.type
_entity_poly.pdbx_seq_one_letter_code
_entity_poly.pdbx_strand_id
1 'polypeptide(L)'
;MISRSFGSVRLGTAALACGLLAAPLAAQHPPVPLYDKDFNQINPVTGENVDKPFSSEKTCGTCHDYATITRGYHFQMGWDKISDDFGKQTGRPWELTFGKMGGWYPFTPRIFAKKNNRHPDEIDLTAYDFVGFSRIGPYNAPCGACHPGGGGMEFDREGNRYDDHLRANPQLREALDGDYYKSAWDRSGVVEADCFLCHLRGYNFEERIAQLEKGNYQWAVVAATGLGVVTGAVRDGEQPKILYNRRFFNADGTVLLPWNGPPPSQNCVYCHRRSDVFKRGFTWSDMHNPEIHYQQGM
;
A
#
# COMPACT_ATOMS: atom_id res chain seq x y z
N MET A 1 2.39 92.00 -7.31
CA MET A 1 3.23 91.02 -6.59
C MET A 1 2.38 89.77 -6.34
N ILE A 2 2.76 88.64 -6.95
CA ILE A 2 1.99 87.39 -6.95
C ILE A 2 2.21 86.69 -5.61
N SER A 3 1.14 86.58 -4.80
CA SER A 3 1.13 85.86 -3.53
C SER A 3 0.92 84.37 -3.80
N ARG A 4 1.86 83.53 -3.35
CA ARG A 4 1.81 82.07 -3.49
C ARG A 4 0.96 81.47 -2.35
N SER A 5 -0.12 80.79 -2.72
CA SER A 5 -0.94 79.95 -1.83
C SER A 5 -0.22 78.62 -1.55
N PHE A 6 0.09 78.34 -0.28
CA PHE A 6 0.60 77.05 0.17
C PHE A 6 -0.56 76.05 0.36
N GLY A 7 -0.50 74.93 -0.35
CA GLY A 7 -1.44 73.82 -0.21
C GLY A 7 -1.14 72.98 1.04
N SER A 8 -2.16 72.76 1.87
CA SER A 8 -2.10 71.87 3.03
C SER A 8 -2.27 70.41 2.61
N VAL A 9 -1.26 69.58 2.86
CA VAL A 9 -1.31 68.12 2.70
C VAL A 9 -2.08 67.52 3.87
N ARG A 10 -3.20 66.83 3.60
CA ARG A 10 -3.91 66.01 4.59
C ARG A 10 -3.30 64.62 4.61
N LEU A 11 -2.63 64.24 5.69
CA LEU A 11 -2.29 62.85 5.98
C LEU A 11 -3.58 62.09 6.34
N GLY A 12 -4.02 61.20 5.45
CA GLY A 12 -5.05 60.22 5.75
C GLY A 12 -4.45 59.04 6.51
N THR A 13 -4.89 58.83 7.74
CA THR A 13 -4.61 57.62 8.52
C THR A 13 -5.39 56.44 7.93
N ALA A 14 -4.74 55.62 7.11
CA ALA A 14 -5.29 54.34 6.69
C ALA A 14 -5.16 53.33 7.85
N ALA A 15 -6.27 53.05 8.52
CA ALA A 15 -6.36 51.95 9.47
C ALA A 15 -6.30 50.62 8.68
N LEU A 16 -5.15 49.93 8.74
CA LEU A 16 -5.06 48.54 8.30
C LEU A 16 -5.87 47.67 9.25
N ALA A 17 -7.10 47.32 8.85
CA ALA A 17 -7.84 46.23 9.47
C ALA A 17 -7.14 44.92 9.10
N CYS A 18 -6.31 44.41 10.02
CA CYS A 18 -5.71 43.10 9.91
C CYS A 18 -6.81 42.04 10.15
N GLY A 19 -7.53 41.68 9.09
CA GLY A 19 -8.45 40.55 9.11
C GLY A 19 -7.67 39.26 9.32
N LEU A 20 -7.72 38.72 10.53
CA LEU A 20 -7.31 37.35 10.82
C LEU A 20 -8.21 36.42 10.01
N LEU A 21 -7.78 36.06 8.79
CA LEU A 21 -8.31 34.93 8.06
C LEU A 21 -7.94 33.68 8.87
N ALA A 22 -8.90 33.18 9.65
CA ALA A 22 -8.82 31.85 10.21
C ALA A 22 -8.74 30.87 9.02
N ALA A 23 -7.52 30.43 8.70
CA ALA A 23 -7.34 29.29 7.82
C ALA A 23 -8.10 28.12 8.46
N PRO A 24 -8.93 27.38 7.71
CA PRO A 24 -9.60 26.22 8.26
C PRO A 24 -8.50 25.28 8.76
N LEU A 25 -8.52 24.96 10.05
CA LEU A 25 -7.73 23.83 10.56
C LEU A 25 -8.12 22.64 9.68
N ALA A 26 -7.15 22.10 8.94
CA ALA A 26 -7.35 20.85 8.24
C ALA A 26 -7.91 19.85 9.27
N ALA A 27 -9.11 19.32 9.01
CA ALA A 27 -9.76 18.39 9.93
C ALA A 27 -8.83 17.19 10.11
N GLN A 28 -8.23 17.11 11.30
CA GLN A 28 -7.33 16.03 11.65
C GLN A 28 -8.16 14.79 11.95
N HIS A 29 -7.70 13.64 11.47
CA HIS A 29 -8.37 12.37 11.76
C HIS A 29 -8.48 12.15 13.28
N PRO A 30 -9.65 11.72 13.80
CA PRO A 30 -9.80 11.46 15.22
C PRO A 30 -8.89 10.29 15.67
N PRO A 31 -8.54 10.20 16.95
CA PRO A 31 -7.94 8.99 17.49
C PRO A 31 -8.86 7.78 17.25
N VAL A 32 -8.28 6.65 16.86
CA VAL A 32 -9.04 5.41 16.59
C VAL A 32 -8.47 4.22 17.35
N PRO A 33 -9.32 3.32 17.86
CA PRO A 33 -8.86 2.02 18.34
C PRO A 33 -8.36 1.17 17.15
N LEU A 34 -7.36 0.33 17.39
CA LEU A 34 -6.94 -0.68 16.42
C LEU A 34 -7.65 -2.00 16.71
N TYR A 35 -8.03 -2.72 15.66
CA TYR A 35 -8.62 -4.05 15.77
C TYR A 35 -7.82 -5.07 14.97
N ASP A 36 -7.72 -6.31 15.46
CA ASP A 36 -7.22 -7.43 14.66
C ASP A 36 -8.26 -7.88 13.61
N LYS A 37 -7.91 -8.87 12.79
CA LYS A 37 -8.79 -9.40 11.74
C LYS A 37 -10.12 -9.97 12.26
N ASP A 38 -10.14 -10.41 13.53
CA ASP A 38 -11.28 -11.03 14.19
C ASP A 38 -12.10 -10.00 14.99
N PHE A 39 -11.82 -8.71 14.77
CA PHE A 39 -12.47 -7.56 15.41
C PHE A 39 -12.21 -7.46 16.92
N ASN A 40 -11.13 -8.07 17.42
CA ASN A 40 -10.68 -7.88 18.80
C ASN A 40 -9.82 -6.61 18.89
N GLN A 41 -10.11 -5.77 19.88
CA GLN A 41 -9.36 -4.53 20.08
C GLN A 41 -7.91 -4.85 20.49
N ILE A 42 -6.96 -4.16 19.87
CA ILE A 42 -5.55 -4.19 20.22
C ILE A 42 -5.25 -2.98 21.10
N ASN A 43 -4.75 -3.23 22.30
CA ASN A 43 -4.40 -2.16 23.24
C ASN A 43 -3.03 -2.41 23.87
N PRO A 44 -1.96 -1.82 23.31
CA PRO A 44 -0.61 -1.92 23.85
C PRO A 44 -0.39 -1.24 25.21
N VAL A 45 -1.34 -0.42 25.68
CA VAL A 45 -1.27 0.19 27.00
C VAL A 45 -1.67 -0.80 28.08
N THR A 46 -2.71 -1.61 27.84
CA THR A 46 -3.23 -2.63 28.76
C THR A 46 -2.61 -4.02 28.53
N GLY A 47 -2.04 -4.27 27.35
CA GLY A 47 -1.47 -5.56 26.95
C GLY A 47 -2.44 -6.47 26.19
N GLU A 48 -3.63 -5.98 25.83
CA GLU A 48 -4.65 -6.75 25.13
C GLU A 48 -4.28 -6.94 23.65
N ASN A 49 -4.29 -8.21 23.19
CA ASN A 49 -4.07 -8.62 21.80
C ASN A 49 -2.80 -8.05 21.13
N VAL A 50 -1.77 -7.75 21.91
CA VAL A 50 -0.53 -7.10 21.44
C VAL A 50 0.36 -7.99 20.56
N ASP A 51 0.06 -9.29 20.51
CA ASP A 51 0.70 -10.26 19.62
C ASP A 51 0.05 -10.33 18.23
N LYS A 52 -1.09 -9.65 18.02
CA LYS A 52 -1.84 -9.65 16.76
C LYS A 52 -1.55 -8.42 15.91
N PRO A 53 -1.40 -8.55 14.59
CA PRO A 53 -1.37 -7.39 13.70
C PRO A 53 -2.77 -6.80 13.60
N PHE A 54 -2.85 -5.47 13.45
CA PHE A 54 -4.14 -4.84 13.20
C PHE A 54 -4.59 -5.10 11.76
N SER A 55 -5.90 -5.18 11.56
CA SER A 55 -6.57 -5.25 10.26
C SER A 55 -7.02 -3.86 9.83
N SER A 56 -6.65 -3.46 8.61
CA SER A 56 -7.12 -2.20 8.01
C SER A 56 -8.62 -2.26 7.78
N GLU A 57 -9.16 -3.42 7.37
CA GLU A 57 -10.60 -3.61 7.19
C GLU A 57 -11.34 -3.40 8.51
N LYS A 58 -10.93 -4.07 9.59
CA LYS A 58 -11.62 -3.99 10.89
C LYS A 58 -11.37 -2.69 11.63
N THR A 59 -10.23 -2.05 11.41
CA THR A 59 -9.90 -0.75 12.02
C THR A 59 -10.59 0.38 11.28
N CYS A 60 -10.26 0.59 10.00
CA CYS A 60 -10.75 1.72 9.23
C CYS A 60 -12.19 1.52 8.74
N GLY A 61 -12.62 0.26 8.58
CA GLY A 61 -13.98 -0.10 8.15
C GLY A 61 -15.09 0.31 9.11
N THR A 62 -14.74 0.66 10.36
CA THR A 62 -15.68 1.21 11.34
C THR A 62 -16.20 2.60 10.96
N CYS A 63 -15.40 3.37 10.20
CA CYS A 63 -15.70 4.75 9.80
C CYS A 63 -15.78 4.92 8.27
N HIS A 64 -15.17 4.02 7.51
CA HIS A 64 -15.09 4.08 6.05
C HIS A 64 -15.66 2.81 5.41
N ASP A 65 -16.38 2.94 4.30
CA ASP A 65 -16.86 1.77 3.56
C ASP A 65 -15.69 1.10 2.80
N TYR A 66 -15.06 0.15 3.48
CA TYR A 66 -13.91 -0.60 2.97
C TYR A 66 -14.22 -1.33 1.66
N ALA A 67 -15.39 -1.97 1.57
CA ALA A 67 -15.82 -2.70 0.38
C ALA A 67 -16.02 -1.75 -0.81
N THR A 68 -16.55 -0.54 -0.57
CA THR A 68 -16.66 0.47 -1.63
C THR A 68 -15.29 1.01 -2.06
N ILE A 69 -14.41 1.32 -1.11
CA ILE A 69 -13.08 1.89 -1.41
C ILE A 69 -12.23 0.91 -2.22
N THR A 70 -12.21 -0.37 -1.83
CA THR A 70 -11.37 -1.41 -2.45
C THR A 70 -11.84 -1.85 -3.84
N ARG A 71 -12.98 -1.37 -4.32
CA ARG A 71 -13.37 -1.49 -5.74
C ARG A 71 -12.55 -0.58 -6.66
N GLY A 72 -11.81 0.37 -6.11
CA GLY A 72 -10.94 1.25 -6.88
C GLY A 72 -9.85 0.49 -7.65
N TYR A 73 -9.50 0.99 -8.83
CA TYR A 73 -8.53 0.35 -9.73
C TYR A 73 -7.19 0.05 -9.06
N HIS A 74 -6.68 0.90 -8.16
CA HIS A 74 -5.40 0.66 -7.49
C HIS A 74 -5.41 -0.58 -6.58
N PHE A 75 -6.56 -0.94 -6.01
CA PHE A 75 -6.70 -2.13 -5.15
C PHE A 75 -7.01 -3.40 -5.96
N GLN A 76 -7.59 -3.26 -7.16
CA GLN A 76 -7.88 -4.40 -8.03
C GLN A 76 -6.72 -4.68 -8.99
N MET A 77 -6.12 -3.65 -9.59
CA MET A 77 -5.09 -3.75 -10.63
C MET A 77 -5.37 -4.84 -11.67
N GLY A 78 -6.63 -4.93 -12.12
CA GLY A 78 -7.12 -5.91 -13.11
C GLY A 78 -7.60 -7.24 -12.54
N TRP A 79 -7.53 -7.45 -11.23
CA TRP A 79 -8.02 -8.67 -10.55
C TRP A 79 -9.52 -8.90 -10.78
N ASP A 80 -10.32 -7.85 -10.76
CA ASP A 80 -11.77 -7.88 -10.98
C ASP A 80 -12.17 -8.34 -12.41
N LYS A 81 -11.20 -8.48 -13.31
CA LYS A 81 -11.36 -8.92 -14.70
C LYS A 81 -10.49 -10.12 -15.05
N ILE A 82 -9.85 -10.75 -14.06
CA ILE A 82 -8.89 -11.83 -14.30
C ILE A 82 -9.59 -13.08 -14.84
N SER A 83 -9.00 -13.72 -15.85
CA SER A 83 -9.51 -14.96 -16.44
C SER A 83 -8.41 -15.74 -17.15
N ASP A 84 -8.44 -17.07 -17.04
CA ASP A 84 -7.56 -17.99 -17.78
C ASP A 84 -7.75 -17.92 -19.31
N ASP A 85 -8.86 -17.33 -19.75
CA ASP A 85 -9.23 -17.15 -21.15
C ASP A 85 -8.96 -15.75 -21.69
N PHE A 86 -8.59 -14.79 -20.83
CA PHE A 86 -8.51 -13.37 -21.17
C PHE A 86 -7.67 -13.12 -22.43
N GLY A 87 -6.41 -13.56 -22.43
CA GLY A 87 -5.48 -13.31 -23.54
C GLY A 87 -5.64 -14.24 -24.74
N LYS A 88 -6.54 -15.23 -24.71
CA LYS A 88 -6.74 -16.16 -25.84
C LYS A 88 -7.24 -15.43 -27.09
N GLN A 89 -8.13 -14.46 -26.91
CA GLN A 89 -8.73 -13.71 -28.01
C GLN A 89 -7.74 -12.75 -28.69
N THR A 90 -6.69 -12.34 -27.98
CA THR A 90 -5.67 -11.40 -28.47
C THR A 90 -4.37 -12.09 -28.92
N GLY A 91 -4.36 -13.43 -28.97
CA GLY A 91 -3.17 -14.23 -29.31
C GLY A 91 -2.09 -14.23 -28.24
N ARG A 92 -2.43 -13.84 -27.00
CA ARG A 92 -1.50 -13.75 -25.85
C ARG A 92 -2.00 -14.63 -24.69
N PRO A 93 -2.05 -15.96 -24.85
CA PRO A 93 -2.65 -16.87 -23.87
C PRO A 93 -1.95 -16.93 -22.49
N TRP A 94 -0.86 -16.18 -22.30
CA TRP A 94 -0.14 -15.98 -21.05
C TRP A 94 -0.62 -14.74 -20.26
N GLU A 95 -1.45 -13.87 -20.86
CA GLU A 95 -2.07 -12.73 -20.17
C GLU A 95 -3.43 -13.15 -19.59
N LEU A 96 -3.63 -12.90 -18.30
CA LEU A 96 -4.86 -13.20 -17.57
C LEU A 96 -5.72 -11.97 -17.31
N THR A 97 -5.16 -10.76 -17.49
CA THR A 97 -5.85 -9.47 -17.43
C THR A 97 -5.01 -8.39 -18.09
N PHE A 98 -5.57 -7.20 -18.27
CA PHE A 98 -4.83 -5.99 -18.70
C PHE A 98 -4.07 -5.31 -17.55
N GLY A 99 -4.42 -5.64 -16.30
CA GLY A 99 -3.83 -5.02 -15.13
C GLY A 99 -2.51 -5.68 -14.69
N LYS A 100 -1.90 -5.12 -13.64
CA LYS A 100 -0.57 -5.54 -13.20
C LYS A 100 -0.53 -6.96 -12.63
N MET A 101 -1.64 -7.44 -12.06
CA MET A 101 -1.74 -8.79 -11.52
C MET A 101 -2.39 -9.70 -12.55
N GLY A 102 -1.58 -10.34 -13.39
CA GLY A 102 -2.03 -11.21 -14.48
C GLY A 102 -1.76 -10.68 -15.88
N GLY A 103 -1.48 -9.38 -16.03
CA GLY A 103 -0.88 -8.83 -17.25
C GLY A 103 0.60 -9.19 -17.35
N TRP A 104 1.10 -9.30 -18.59
CA TRP A 104 2.48 -9.64 -18.86
C TRP A 104 3.29 -8.41 -19.28
N TYR A 105 4.52 -8.32 -18.79
CA TYR A 105 5.43 -7.21 -19.07
C TYR A 105 6.78 -7.74 -19.56
N PRO A 106 7.28 -7.31 -20.75
CA PRO A 106 8.47 -7.88 -21.38
C PRO A 106 9.75 -7.90 -20.54
N PHE A 107 9.89 -6.97 -19.59
CA PHE A 107 11.09 -6.85 -18.75
C PHE A 107 10.98 -7.62 -17.43
N THR A 108 9.85 -8.28 -17.19
CA THR A 108 9.69 -9.25 -16.11
C THR A 108 9.35 -10.60 -16.73
N PRO A 109 10.33 -11.48 -17.01
CA PRO A 109 10.10 -12.78 -17.66
C PRO A 109 9.37 -13.79 -16.76
N ARG A 110 8.48 -13.32 -15.88
CA ARG A 110 7.63 -14.11 -15.01
C ARG A 110 6.20 -14.05 -15.52
N ILE A 111 5.51 -15.17 -15.54
CA ILE A 111 4.12 -15.31 -15.98
C ILE A 111 3.25 -15.64 -14.78
N PHE A 112 2.18 -14.87 -14.62
CA PHE A 112 1.21 -15.13 -13.56
C PHE A 112 0.47 -16.44 -13.84
N ALA A 113 0.43 -17.34 -12.86
CA ALA A 113 -0.14 -18.66 -13.01
C ALA A 113 -1.64 -18.57 -13.27
N LYS A 114 -2.12 -19.45 -14.15
CA LYS A 114 -3.56 -19.68 -14.35
C LYS A 114 -4.17 -20.22 -13.07
N LYS A 115 -5.49 -20.08 -12.94
CA LYS A 115 -6.20 -20.74 -11.84
C LYS A 115 -6.03 -22.23 -11.95
N ASN A 116 -6.29 -22.83 -13.12
CA ASN A 116 -6.19 -24.28 -13.28
C ASN A 116 -5.02 -24.66 -14.18
N ASN A 117 -4.08 -25.44 -13.65
CA ASN A 117 -2.89 -25.89 -14.35
C ASN A 117 -2.87 -27.42 -14.46
N ARG A 118 -2.24 -27.95 -15.51
CA ARG A 118 -2.15 -29.39 -15.79
C ARG A 118 -0.86 -30.02 -15.27
N HIS A 119 0.18 -29.21 -15.09
CA HIS A 119 1.48 -29.65 -14.63
C HIS A 119 2.13 -28.57 -13.74
N PRO A 120 2.92 -28.93 -12.72
CA PRO A 120 3.68 -27.97 -11.91
C PRO A 120 4.49 -26.95 -12.72
N ASP A 121 5.06 -27.37 -13.86
CA ASP A 121 5.90 -26.50 -14.71
C ASP A 121 5.11 -25.39 -15.43
N GLU A 122 3.77 -25.47 -15.44
CA GLU A 122 2.91 -24.38 -15.94
C GLU A 122 2.73 -23.26 -14.90
N ILE A 123 3.11 -23.50 -13.64
CA ILE A 123 2.96 -22.57 -12.53
C ILE A 123 4.28 -21.84 -12.26
N ASP A 124 4.43 -20.65 -12.85
CA ASP A 124 5.59 -19.82 -12.63
C ASP A 124 5.41 -18.87 -11.43
N LEU A 125 4.35 -18.05 -11.43
CA LEU A 125 4.10 -17.08 -10.37
C LEU A 125 2.68 -17.23 -9.82
N THR A 126 2.54 -17.84 -8.64
CA THR A 126 1.26 -17.90 -7.94
C THR A 126 0.82 -16.51 -7.43
N ALA A 127 -0.44 -16.38 -7.04
CA ALA A 127 -0.91 -15.19 -6.32
C ALA A 127 -0.06 -14.90 -5.08
N TYR A 128 0.32 -15.94 -4.34
CA TYR A 128 1.20 -15.87 -3.19
C TYR A 128 2.58 -15.32 -3.56
N ASP A 129 3.22 -15.90 -4.60
CA ASP A 129 4.54 -15.46 -5.03
C ASP A 129 4.53 -14.02 -5.57
N PHE A 130 3.45 -13.59 -6.22
CA PHE A 130 3.31 -12.23 -6.72
C PHE A 130 3.46 -11.18 -5.60
N VAL A 131 2.93 -11.48 -4.41
CA VAL A 131 2.97 -10.53 -3.28
C VAL A 131 4.41 -10.28 -2.83
N GLY A 132 5.18 -11.33 -2.56
CA GLY A 132 6.49 -11.20 -1.89
C GLY A 132 7.68 -11.89 -2.56
N PHE A 133 7.46 -12.84 -3.48
CA PHE A 133 8.51 -13.74 -4.00
C PHE A 133 8.72 -13.65 -5.51
N SER A 134 8.27 -12.56 -6.13
CA SER A 134 8.40 -12.36 -7.57
C SER A 134 9.62 -11.50 -7.98
N ARG A 135 10.51 -11.17 -7.03
CA ARG A 135 11.70 -10.35 -7.30
C ARG A 135 12.58 -10.96 -8.39
N ILE A 136 13.00 -10.12 -9.34
CA ILE A 136 13.89 -10.51 -10.44
C ILE A 136 15.22 -9.77 -10.27
N GLY A 137 16.23 -10.44 -9.71
CA GLY A 137 17.55 -9.85 -9.48
C GLY A 137 17.61 -8.87 -8.29
N PRO A 138 18.81 -8.42 -7.91
CA PRO A 138 19.06 -7.69 -6.66
C PRO A 138 18.50 -6.27 -6.61
N TYR A 139 18.19 -5.65 -7.75
CA TYR A 139 17.78 -4.25 -7.82
C TYR A 139 16.27 -4.04 -8.03
N ASN A 140 15.48 -5.11 -8.04
CA ASN A 140 14.03 -5.04 -8.22
C ASN A 140 13.31 -5.34 -6.92
N ALA A 141 12.15 -4.70 -6.72
CA ALA A 141 11.22 -5.09 -5.67
C ALA A 141 10.32 -6.23 -6.20
N PRO A 142 9.71 -7.05 -5.34
CA PRO A 142 8.66 -7.96 -5.76
C PRO A 142 7.51 -7.16 -6.40
N CYS A 143 6.77 -7.79 -7.29
CA CYS A 143 5.62 -7.20 -7.97
C CYS A 143 4.64 -6.62 -6.94
N GLY A 144 4.33 -7.34 -5.87
CA GLY A 144 3.43 -6.87 -4.82
C GLY A 144 3.86 -5.60 -4.10
N ALA A 145 5.14 -5.20 -4.17
CA ALA A 145 5.62 -3.94 -3.60
C ALA A 145 4.84 -2.72 -4.10
N CYS A 146 4.40 -2.73 -5.36
CA CYS A 146 3.65 -1.64 -5.98
C CYS A 146 2.13 -1.78 -5.86
N HIS A 147 1.62 -2.84 -5.24
CA HIS A 147 0.19 -3.04 -5.06
C HIS A 147 -0.20 -2.71 -3.61
N PRO A 148 -1.22 -1.87 -3.36
CA PRO A 148 -1.54 -1.36 -2.03
C PRO A 148 -2.30 -2.35 -1.13
N GLY A 149 -2.27 -3.65 -1.39
CA GLY A 149 -3.23 -4.60 -0.81
C GLY A 149 -4.62 -4.52 -1.45
N GLY A 150 -5.61 -5.25 -0.94
CA GLY A 150 -6.91 -5.35 -1.61
C GLY A 150 -6.94 -6.40 -2.72
N GLY A 151 -8.14 -6.64 -3.25
CA GLY A 151 -8.36 -7.44 -4.45
C GLY A 151 -7.62 -8.78 -4.40
N GLY A 152 -6.75 -9.02 -5.38
CA GLY A 152 -5.98 -10.26 -5.50
C GLY A 152 -4.90 -10.49 -4.44
N MET A 153 -4.69 -9.54 -3.53
CA MET A 153 -3.84 -9.75 -2.34
C MET A 153 -4.63 -10.21 -1.10
N GLU A 154 -5.97 -10.19 -1.17
CA GLU A 154 -6.88 -10.59 -0.09
C GLU A 154 -7.72 -11.80 -0.47
N PHE A 155 -8.25 -11.81 -1.69
CA PHE A 155 -9.21 -12.81 -2.16
C PHE A 155 -8.69 -13.57 -3.37
N ASP A 156 -8.98 -14.87 -3.41
CA ASP A 156 -8.76 -15.71 -4.58
C ASP A 156 -9.72 -15.33 -5.73
N ARG A 157 -9.58 -16.02 -6.87
CA ARG A 157 -10.39 -15.74 -8.06
C ARG A 157 -11.87 -16.11 -7.90
N GLU A 158 -12.24 -16.80 -6.83
CA GLU A 158 -13.61 -17.21 -6.48
C GLU A 158 -14.20 -16.34 -5.36
N GLY A 159 -13.42 -15.40 -4.81
CA GLY A 159 -13.84 -14.49 -3.75
C GLY A 159 -13.60 -15.01 -2.34
N ASN A 160 -12.86 -16.11 -2.16
CA ASN A 160 -12.50 -16.61 -0.84
C ASN A 160 -11.27 -15.85 -0.30
N ARG A 161 -11.29 -15.48 0.98
CA ARG A 161 -10.11 -14.88 1.64
C ARG A 161 -9.01 -15.93 1.78
N TYR A 162 -7.81 -15.67 1.25
CA TYR A 162 -6.81 -16.72 1.03
C TYR A 162 -6.41 -17.50 2.28
N ASP A 163 -6.15 -16.82 3.39
CA ASP A 163 -5.63 -17.40 4.62
C ASP A 163 -6.68 -18.26 5.34
N ASP A 164 -7.92 -17.78 5.42
CA ASP A 164 -9.04 -18.53 5.99
C ASP A 164 -9.40 -19.74 5.12
N HIS A 165 -9.41 -19.56 3.80
CA HIS A 165 -9.74 -20.62 2.86
C HIS A 165 -8.67 -21.72 2.84
N LEU A 166 -7.38 -21.37 2.81
CA LEU A 166 -6.29 -22.35 2.87
C LEU A 166 -6.25 -23.07 4.22
N ARG A 167 -6.57 -22.38 5.33
CA ARG A 167 -6.65 -23.02 6.65
C ARG A 167 -7.76 -24.05 6.72
N ALA A 168 -8.91 -23.77 6.11
CA ALA A 168 -10.01 -24.73 6.01
C ALA A 168 -9.73 -25.86 5.00
N ASN A 169 -8.90 -25.62 3.99
CA ASN A 169 -8.63 -26.52 2.88
C ASN A 169 -7.12 -26.70 2.61
N PRO A 170 -6.36 -27.31 3.54
CA PRO A 170 -4.89 -27.39 3.44
C PRO A 170 -4.39 -28.16 2.21
N GLN A 171 -5.22 -29.02 1.63
CA GLN A 171 -4.93 -29.76 0.39
C GLN A 171 -4.71 -28.84 -0.83
N LEU A 172 -5.20 -27.60 -0.80
CA LEU A 172 -5.01 -26.63 -1.89
C LEU A 172 -3.53 -26.27 -2.11
N ARG A 173 -2.68 -26.46 -1.09
CA ARG A 173 -1.23 -26.27 -1.22
C ARG A 173 -0.59 -27.22 -2.23
N GLU A 174 -1.15 -28.41 -2.40
CA GLU A 174 -0.68 -29.42 -3.35
C GLU A 174 -1.49 -29.43 -4.65
N ALA A 175 -2.62 -28.73 -4.68
CA ALA A 175 -3.41 -28.56 -5.90
C ALA A 175 -2.65 -27.69 -6.91
N LEU A 176 -2.76 -28.01 -8.20
CA LEU A 176 -2.19 -27.22 -9.29
C LEU A 176 -2.98 -25.93 -9.55
N ASP A 177 -3.36 -25.25 -8.46
CA ASP A 177 -4.08 -23.99 -8.45
C ASP A 177 -3.12 -22.81 -8.32
N GLY A 178 -3.14 -21.87 -9.28
CA GLY A 178 -2.29 -20.68 -9.25
C GLY A 178 -2.56 -19.72 -8.10
N ASP A 179 -3.69 -19.86 -7.40
CA ASP A 179 -4.03 -19.11 -6.18
C ASP A 179 -3.31 -19.69 -4.93
N TYR A 180 -3.03 -21.00 -4.91
CA TYR A 180 -2.69 -21.73 -3.68
C TYR A 180 -1.45 -22.63 -3.75
N TYR A 181 -1.00 -23.08 -4.92
CA TYR A 181 0.06 -24.07 -5.05
C TYR A 181 1.33 -23.64 -4.29
N LYS A 182 1.78 -24.47 -3.35
CA LYS A 182 2.92 -24.22 -2.45
C LYS A 182 2.86 -22.93 -1.62
N SER A 183 1.70 -22.30 -1.54
CA SER A 183 1.51 -21.08 -0.75
C SER A 183 1.51 -21.36 0.76
N ALA A 184 1.72 -20.29 1.54
CA ALA A 184 1.61 -20.33 3.00
C ALA A 184 0.64 -19.26 3.51
N TRP A 185 -0.43 -18.97 2.77
CA TRP A 185 -1.45 -17.98 3.13
C TRP A 185 -1.98 -18.14 4.56
N ASP A 186 -2.21 -19.37 5.01
CA ASP A 186 -2.66 -19.75 6.34
C ASP A 186 -1.73 -19.31 7.47
N ARG A 187 -0.44 -19.10 7.17
CA ARG A 187 0.59 -18.61 8.10
C ARG A 187 0.97 -17.14 7.86
N SER A 188 0.98 -16.71 6.60
CA SER A 188 1.35 -15.36 6.17
C SER A 188 0.25 -14.32 6.39
N GLY A 189 -1.00 -14.76 6.45
CA GLY A 189 -2.16 -13.89 6.30
C GLY A 189 -2.22 -13.27 4.90
N VAL A 190 -3.10 -12.30 4.72
CA VAL A 190 -3.28 -11.55 3.47
C VAL A 190 -2.76 -10.12 3.60
N VAL A 191 -2.55 -9.45 2.46
CA VAL A 191 -2.26 -8.01 2.46
C VAL A 191 -3.56 -7.25 2.26
N GLU A 192 -4.14 -6.81 3.36
CA GLU A 192 -5.30 -5.91 3.32
C GLU A 192 -4.96 -4.57 2.66
N ALA A 193 -5.97 -3.88 2.15
CA ALA A 193 -5.84 -2.53 1.62
C ALA A 193 -5.16 -1.60 2.63
N ASP A 194 -3.92 -1.25 2.31
CA ASP A 194 -3.06 -0.43 3.14
C ASP A 194 -3.37 1.04 2.90
N CYS A 195 -4.27 1.58 3.73
CA CYS A 195 -4.67 2.98 3.67
C CYS A 195 -3.48 3.93 3.93
N PHE A 196 -2.52 3.48 4.77
CA PHE A 196 -1.37 4.27 5.18
C PHE A 196 -0.36 4.43 4.05
N LEU A 197 -0.24 3.44 3.16
CA LEU A 197 0.63 3.51 2.00
C LEU A 197 0.40 4.79 1.19
N CYS A 198 -0.86 5.23 1.07
CA CYS A 198 -1.21 6.47 0.42
C CYS A 198 -1.26 7.66 1.40
N HIS A 199 -1.90 7.50 2.57
CA HIS A 199 -2.27 8.64 3.42
C HIS A 199 -1.24 8.99 4.52
N LEU A 200 -0.40 8.05 4.95
CA LEU A 200 0.56 8.30 6.01
C LEU A 200 1.81 8.97 5.45
N ARG A 201 2.05 10.22 5.87
CA ARG A 201 3.31 10.91 5.58
C ARG A 201 4.46 10.16 6.25
N GLY A 202 5.51 9.84 5.48
CA GLY A 202 6.66 9.11 5.97
C GLY A 202 6.43 7.61 6.11
N TYR A 203 5.40 7.06 5.46
CA TYR A 203 5.18 5.62 5.37
C TYR A 203 6.46 4.90 4.91
N ASN A 204 6.86 3.86 5.63
CA ASN A 204 8.11 3.15 5.40
C ASN A 204 7.92 2.05 4.36
N PHE A 205 8.04 2.42 3.09
CA PHE A 205 7.92 1.48 1.96
C PHE A 205 9.00 0.40 1.97
N GLU A 206 10.23 0.71 2.40
CA GLU A 206 11.32 -0.27 2.42
C GLU A 206 11.03 -1.37 3.44
N GLU A 207 10.57 -0.99 4.63
CA GLU A 207 10.14 -1.96 5.65
C GLU A 207 8.94 -2.76 5.18
N ARG A 208 7.95 -2.13 4.51
CA ARG A 208 6.83 -2.86 3.90
C ARG A 208 7.36 -3.95 2.96
N ILE A 209 8.25 -3.58 2.02
CA ILE A 209 8.82 -4.51 1.05
C ILE A 209 9.56 -5.64 1.75
N ALA A 210 10.38 -5.32 2.76
CA ALA A 210 11.10 -6.32 3.53
C ALA A 210 10.16 -7.32 4.22
N GLN A 211 9.02 -6.87 4.76
CA GLN A 211 8.02 -7.76 5.36
C GLN A 211 7.30 -8.62 4.32
N LEU A 212 7.00 -8.09 3.13
CA LEU A 212 6.47 -8.90 2.03
C LEU A 212 7.47 -9.98 1.58
N GLU A 213 8.75 -9.65 1.45
CA GLU A 213 9.80 -10.62 1.09
C GLU A 213 10.09 -11.66 2.17
N LYS A 214 9.66 -11.41 3.42
CA LYS A 214 9.65 -12.39 4.52
C LYS A 214 8.40 -13.28 4.53
N GLY A 215 7.39 -12.98 3.70
CA GLY A 215 6.09 -13.63 3.74
C GLY A 215 5.18 -13.14 4.87
N ASN A 216 5.50 -12.01 5.51
CA ASN A 216 4.77 -11.51 6.67
C ASN A 216 3.61 -10.59 6.25
N TYR A 217 2.72 -11.08 5.39
CA TYR A 217 1.75 -10.26 4.66
C TYR A 217 0.82 -9.45 5.57
N GLN A 218 0.15 -10.09 6.52
CA GLN A 218 -0.74 -9.38 7.45
C GLN A 218 -0.01 -8.43 8.41
N TRP A 219 1.30 -8.63 8.61
CA TRP A 219 2.11 -7.81 9.53
C TRP A 219 2.77 -6.60 8.86
N ALA A 220 2.82 -6.58 7.52
CA ALA A 220 3.54 -5.56 6.78
C ALA A 220 3.06 -4.14 7.12
N VAL A 221 1.74 -3.95 7.32
CA VAL A 221 1.16 -2.65 7.68
C VAL A 221 1.63 -2.16 9.05
N VAL A 222 1.80 -3.04 10.03
CA VAL A 222 2.27 -2.67 11.39
C VAL A 222 3.70 -2.14 11.33
N ALA A 223 4.57 -2.85 10.61
CA ALA A 223 5.97 -2.47 10.47
C ALA A 223 6.13 -1.18 9.63
N ALA A 224 5.43 -1.10 8.51
CA ALA A 224 5.57 0.01 7.56
C ALA A 224 4.98 1.34 8.08
N THR A 225 3.97 1.28 8.95
CA THR A 225 3.46 2.47 9.65
C THR A 225 4.35 2.92 10.79
N GLY A 226 5.29 2.07 11.24
CA GLY A 226 6.12 2.30 12.42
C GLY A 226 5.38 2.13 13.75
N LEU A 227 4.12 1.66 13.73
CA LEU A 227 3.32 1.42 14.94
C LEU A 227 3.88 0.28 15.79
N GLY A 228 4.66 -0.61 15.19
CA GLY A 228 5.40 -1.64 15.91
C GLY A 228 6.57 -2.17 15.10
N VAL A 229 7.40 -2.99 15.76
CA VAL A 229 8.47 -3.75 15.12
C VAL A 229 7.99 -5.18 14.92
N VAL A 230 8.22 -5.72 13.72
CA VAL A 230 7.87 -7.10 13.36
C VAL A 230 9.14 -7.91 13.14
N THR A 231 9.32 -8.97 13.92
CA THR A 231 10.45 -9.89 13.81
C THR A 231 9.98 -11.27 13.38
N GLY A 232 10.92 -12.07 12.88
CA GLY A 232 10.67 -13.38 12.31
C GLY A 232 10.20 -13.34 10.86
N ALA A 233 10.20 -14.49 10.19
CA ALA A 233 9.80 -14.61 8.79
C ALA A 233 9.04 -15.91 8.51
N VAL A 234 7.83 -15.79 7.95
CA VAL A 234 7.04 -16.96 7.54
C VAL A 234 7.77 -17.78 6.48
N ARG A 235 8.50 -17.12 5.59
CA ARG A 235 9.34 -17.77 4.57
C ARG A 235 10.36 -18.73 5.18
N ASP A 236 10.87 -18.41 6.37
CA ASP A 236 11.87 -19.23 7.08
C ASP A 236 11.21 -20.24 8.03
N GLY A 237 9.88 -20.38 7.97
CA GLY A 237 9.10 -21.27 8.82
C GLY A 237 8.84 -20.72 10.23
N GLU A 238 9.19 -19.46 10.49
CA GLU A 238 8.99 -18.82 11.78
C GLU A 238 7.62 -18.17 11.88
N GLN A 239 7.11 -18.03 13.12
CA GLN A 239 5.92 -17.23 13.38
C GLN A 239 6.34 -15.78 13.65
N PRO A 240 5.84 -14.79 12.88
CA PRO A 240 6.18 -13.40 13.12
C PRO A 240 5.69 -12.92 14.49
N LYS A 241 6.49 -12.08 15.13
CA LYS A 241 6.21 -11.50 16.44
C LYS A 241 6.17 -9.98 16.35
N ILE A 242 5.29 -9.37 17.13
CA ILE A 242 5.07 -7.92 17.13
C ILE A 242 5.49 -7.35 18.48
N LEU A 243 6.14 -6.19 18.41
CA LEU A 243 6.29 -5.31 19.56
C LEU A 243 5.74 -3.93 19.19
N TYR A 244 4.54 -3.60 19.65
CA TYR A 244 3.94 -2.28 19.43
C TYR A 244 4.70 -1.18 20.18
N ASN A 245 4.88 -0.04 19.50
CA ASN A 245 5.44 1.16 20.09
C ASN A 245 4.35 1.94 20.82
N ARG A 246 4.27 1.72 22.13
CA ARG A 246 3.28 2.35 23.04
C ARG A 246 3.24 3.88 22.97
N ARG A 247 4.29 4.55 22.46
CA ARG A 247 4.35 6.01 22.34
C ARG A 247 3.33 6.58 21.35
N PHE A 248 2.83 5.75 20.43
CA PHE A 248 1.78 6.16 19.48
C PHE A 248 0.36 5.99 20.03
N PHE A 249 0.21 5.35 21.20
CA PHE A 249 -1.09 5.05 21.79
C PHE A 249 -1.40 6.02 22.93
N ASN A 250 -2.63 6.53 22.91
CA ASN A 250 -3.21 7.30 24.00
C ASN A 250 -3.49 6.40 25.21
N ALA A 251 -3.75 7.00 26.37
CA ALA A 251 -4.04 6.27 27.61
C ALA A 251 -5.27 5.34 27.50
N ASP A 252 -6.21 5.65 26.60
CA ASP A 252 -7.39 4.85 26.31
C ASP A 252 -7.15 3.73 25.26
N GLY A 253 -5.91 3.61 24.76
CA GLY A 253 -5.53 2.62 23.76
C GLY A 253 -5.81 3.01 22.30
N THR A 254 -6.31 4.22 22.04
CA THR A 254 -6.47 4.72 20.67
C THR A 254 -5.15 5.25 20.09
N VAL A 255 -5.00 5.24 18.78
CA VAL A 255 -3.86 5.84 18.06
C VAL A 255 -4.28 7.13 17.38
N LEU A 256 -3.47 8.19 17.54
CA LEU A 256 -3.62 9.41 16.75
C LEU A 256 -2.82 9.27 15.45
N LEU A 257 -3.53 9.27 14.32
CA LEU A 257 -2.91 9.24 13.00
C LEU A 257 -2.74 10.67 12.50
N PRO A 258 -1.51 11.11 12.14
CA PRO A 258 -1.27 12.47 11.64
C PRO A 258 -1.73 12.61 10.17
N TRP A 259 -3.00 12.32 9.90
CA TRP A 259 -3.64 12.48 8.60
C TRP A 259 -4.29 13.85 8.49
N ASN A 260 -3.70 14.69 7.65
CA ASN A 260 -4.20 16.02 7.35
C ASN A 260 -4.30 16.17 5.82
N GLY A 261 -5.52 16.02 5.29
CA GLY A 261 -5.83 16.32 3.89
C GLY A 261 -5.51 15.21 2.88
N PRO A 262 -5.33 15.56 1.59
CA PRO A 262 -5.13 14.57 0.52
C PRO A 262 -3.82 13.78 0.71
N PRO A 263 -3.71 12.57 0.11
CA PRO A 263 -2.47 11.79 0.12
C PRO A 263 -1.26 12.65 -0.27
N PRO A 264 -0.15 12.62 0.50
CA PRO A 264 1.07 13.31 0.10
C PRO A 264 1.59 12.77 -1.23
N SER A 265 1.88 13.65 -2.18
CA SER A 265 2.34 13.27 -3.52
C SER A 265 3.60 12.40 -3.50
N GLN A 266 4.44 12.51 -2.45
CA GLN A 266 5.62 11.66 -2.24
C GLN A 266 5.27 10.16 -2.22
N ASN A 267 4.14 9.79 -1.61
CA ASN A 267 3.70 8.40 -1.54
C ASN A 267 3.30 7.87 -2.92
N CYS A 268 2.68 8.71 -3.75
CA CYS A 268 2.30 8.36 -5.13
C CYS A 268 3.55 8.12 -5.99
N VAL A 269 4.53 9.03 -5.92
CA VAL A 269 5.73 8.94 -6.73
C VAL A 269 6.70 7.86 -6.26
N TYR A 270 6.53 7.27 -5.07
CA TYR A 270 7.35 6.13 -4.66
C TYR A 270 7.29 4.99 -5.70
N CYS A 271 6.08 4.62 -6.14
CA CYS A 271 5.88 3.61 -7.18
C CYS A 271 6.01 4.21 -8.59
N HIS A 272 5.46 5.41 -8.82
CA HIS A 272 5.37 5.98 -10.15
C HIS A 272 6.64 6.70 -10.65
N ARG A 273 7.57 7.11 -9.77
CA ARG A 273 8.84 7.75 -10.18
C ARG A 273 9.68 6.80 -11.02
N ARG A 274 9.63 5.49 -10.74
CA ARG A 274 10.28 4.48 -11.57
C ARG A 274 9.72 4.48 -12.99
N SER A 275 8.41 4.70 -13.14
CA SER A 275 7.78 4.87 -14.45
C SER A 275 8.26 6.12 -15.17
N ASP A 276 8.60 7.20 -14.45
CA ASP A 276 9.19 8.42 -15.04
C ASP A 276 10.57 8.11 -15.65
N VAL A 277 11.42 7.36 -14.93
CA VAL A 277 12.69 6.85 -15.46
C VAL A 277 12.46 6.00 -16.71
N PHE A 278 11.54 5.03 -16.66
CA PHE A 278 11.29 4.12 -17.79
C PHE A 278 10.71 4.82 -19.01
N LYS A 279 9.91 5.88 -18.82
CA LYS A 279 9.29 6.63 -19.93
C LYS A 279 10.23 7.68 -20.52
N ARG A 280 11.09 8.30 -19.71
CA ARG A 280 11.87 9.47 -20.11
C ARG A 280 13.38 9.21 -20.21
N GLY A 281 13.88 8.15 -19.59
CA GLY A 281 15.31 7.80 -19.57
C GLY A 281 16.15 8.61 -18.58
N PHE A 282 15.53 9.51 -17.80
CA PHE A 282 16.16 10.36 -16.79
C PHE A 282 15.16 10.68 -15.66
N THR A 283 15.63 11.22 -14.52
CA THR A 283 14.72 11.84 -13.53
C THR A 283 15.03 13.31 -13.36
N TRP A 284 13.99 14.15 -13.38
CA TRP A 284 14.11 15.60 -13.30
C TRP A 284 14.84 16.05 -12.02
N SER A 285 14.61 15.38 -10.90
CA SER A 285 15.14 15.77 -9.60
C SER A 285 16.14 14.76 -9.00
N ASP A 286 16.86 13.99 -9.83
CA ASP A 286 17.95 13.18 -9.29
C ASP A 286 19.11 14.07 -8.85
N MET A 287 19.60 13.92 -7.63
CA MET A 287 20.82 14.62 -7.21
C MET A 287 22.10 13.92 -7.71
N HIS A 288 22.02 12.62 -8.03
CA HIS A 288 23.16 11.81 -8.46
C HIS A 288 23.21 11.59 -9.98
N ASN A 289 22.10 11.84 -10.69
CA ASN A 289 22.02 11.85 -12.15
C ASN A 289 21.05 12.96 -12.64
N PRO A 290 21.33 14.23 -12.31
CA PRO A 290 20.43 15.34 -12.62
C PRO A 290 20.27 15.52 -14.12
N GLU A 291 19.04 15.77 -14.53
CA GLU A 291 18.72 16.11 -15.92
C GLU A 291 19.28 17.52 -16.24
N ILE A 292 19.99 17.65 -17.37
CA ILE A 292 20.75 18.87 -17.69
C ILE A 292 19.84 20.08 -17.95
N HIS A 293 18.64 19.89 -18.50
CA HIS A 293 17.65 20.94 -18.69
C HIS A 293 17.02 21.39 -17.35
N TYR A 294 16.81 20.48 -16.39
CA TYR A 294 16.41 20.86 -15.03
C TYR A 294 17.48 21.72 -14.33
N GLN A 295 18.76 21.37 -14.50
CA GLN A 295 19.87 22.19 -13.95
C GLN A 295 19.94 23.59 -14.56
N GLN A 296 19.42 23.78 -15.77
CA GLN A 296 19.35 25.07 -16.46
C GLN A 296 18.06 25.85 -16.16
N GLY A 297 17.22 25.35 -15.23
CA GLY A 297 16.07 26.09 -14.70
C GLY A 297 14.78 26.02 -15.53
N MET A 298 14.59 24.94 -16.30
CA MET A 298 13.29 24.61 -16.91
C MET A 298 12.36 23.85 -15.97
#